data_AF-A0A966PYK2-F1
#
_entry.id   AF-A0A966PYK2-F1
#
_cell.length_a   1.000
_cell.length_b   1.000
_cell.length_c   1.000
_cell.angle_alpha   90.00
_cell.angle_beta   90.00
_cell.angle_gamma   90.00
#
_symmetry.space_group_name_H-M   'P 1'
#
loop_
_entity.id
_entity.type
_entity.pdbx_description
1 polymer ?
#
loop_
_entity_poly.entity_id
_entity_poly.type
_entity_poly.pdbx_seq_one_letter_code
_entity_poly.pdbx_strand_id
1 'polypeptide(L)'
;MVQDNLRVLVVDNAQENNGQDFLANTLGLGGTWVKTSYNTVGGVHNNGGTPLRKNYAGIGYTYDSVRDAFYAPQPYPSWTLNEDSCFWEPPVAKPTDGALYTWNEETTSWDLVPTE
;
A
#
# COMPACT_ATOMS: atom_id res chain seq x y z
N MET A 1 -8.78 20.45 -9.26
CA MET A 1 -8.84 19.21 -8.45
C MET A 1 -7.83 19.37 -7.33
N VAL A 2 -8.25 19.27 -6.07
CA VAL A 2 -7.31 19.25 -4.95
C VAL A 2 -6.59 17.92 -5.05
N GLN A 3 -5.28 17.93 -5.34
CA GLN A 3 -4.49 16.72 -5.30
C GLN A 3 -4.31 16.40 -3.82
N ASP A 4 -5.03 15.40 -3.33
CA ASP A 4 -4.87 14.88 -1.97
C ASP A 4 -3.48 14.25 -1.88
N ASN A 5 -2.50 15.08 -1.53
CA ASN A 5 -1.14 14.65 -1.32
C ASN A 5 -1.08 13.87 -0.01
N LEU A 6 -0.98 12.55 -0.09
CA LEU A 6 -0.66 11.71 1.06
C LEU A 6 0.69 12.15 1.63
N ARG A 7 0.69 12.61 2.89
CA ARG A 7 1.90 12.97 3.63
C ARG A 7 2.23 11.85 4.60
N VAL A 8 3.50 11.44 4.63
CA VAL A 8 4.02 10.46 5.59
C VAL A 8 4.93 11.18 6.56
N LEU A 9 4.60 11.14 7.85
CA LEU A 9 5.42 11.68 8.94
C LEU A 9 5.72 10.57 9.94
N VAL A 10 6.95 10.54 10.43
CA VAL A 10 7.35 9.67 11.55
C VAL A 10 7.21 10.49 12.82
N VAL A 11 6.49 9.94 13.81
CA VAL A 11 6.27 10.55 15.12
C VAL A 11 6.98 9.70 16.18
N ASP A 12 7.49 10.36 17.21
CA ASP A 12 8.09 9.67 18.36
C ASP A 12 7.09 8.71 19.04
N ASN A 13 7.60 7.58 19.55
CA ASN A 13 6.79 6.56 20.23
C ASN A 13 6.04 7.11 21.45
N ALA A 14 6.51 8.19 22.09
CA ALA A 14 5.81 8.84 23.19
C ALA A 14 4.44 9.42 22.81
N GLN A 15 4.19 9.65 21.50
CA GLN A 15 2.90 10.11 20.98
C GLN A 15 2.13 9.01 20.25
N GLU A 16 2.56 7.75 20.36
CA GLU A 16 2.02 6.62 19.60
C GLU A 16 0.49 6.45 19.78
N ASN A 17 0.00 6.72 20.99
CA ASN A 17 -1.42 6.61 21.36
C ASN A 17 -2.25 7.83 20.93
N ASN A 18 -1.62 8.94 20.55
CA ASN A 18 -2.28 10.19 20.22
C ASN A 18 -1.78 10.84 18.92
N GLY A 19 -1.25 10.04 17.99
CA GLY A 19 -0.61 10.55 16.77
C GLY A 19 -1.53 11.45 15.92
N GLN A 20 -2.83 11.12 15.85
CA GLN A 20 -3.82 11.95 15.14
C GLN A 20 -3.92 13.35 15.74
N ASP A 21 -4.24 13.48 17.03
CA ASP A 21 -4.42 14.80 17.64
C ASP A 21 -3.08 15.53 17.76
N PHE A 22 -1.98 14.81 17.97
CA PHE A 22 -0.65 15.41 17.99
C PHE A 22 -0.33 16.11 16.67
N LEU A 23 -0.55 15.44 15.54
CA LEU A 23 -0.29 16.03 14.22
C LEU A 23 -1.32 17.10 13.85
N ALA A 24 -2.61 16.83 14.03
CA ALA A 24 -3.67 17.74 13.62
C ALA A 24 -3.75 18.99 14.51
N ASN A 25 -3.71 18.82 15.83
CA ASN A 25 -4.01 19.87 16.80
C ASN A 25 -2.74 20.41 17.49
N THR A 26 -1.90 19.54 18.06
CA THR A 26 -0.71 19.99 18.81
C THR A 26 0.31 20.67 17.90
N LEU A 27 0.59 20.09 16.73
CA LEU A 27 1.42 20.71 15.70
C LEU A 27 0.65 21.65 14.77
N GLY A 28 -0.68 21.68 14.87
CA GLY A 28 -1.53 22.56 14.07
C GLY A 28 -1.50 22.26 12.56
N LEU A 29 -1.17 21.03 12.15
CA LEU A 29 -1.12 20.67 10.73
C LEU A 29 -2.52 20.45 10.12
N GLY A 30 -3.54 20.35 10.97
CA GLY A 30 -4.91 20.01 10.56
C GLY A 30 -5.02 18.65 9.87
N GLY A 31 -6.17 18.41 9.25
CA GLY A 31 -6.41 17.22 8.43
C GLY A 31 -6.57 15.92 9.20
N THR A 32 -6.62 14.82 8.44
CA THR A 32 -6.76 13.45 8.96
C THR A 32 -5.45 12.70 8.78
N TRP A 33 -4.93 12.17 9.88
CA TRP A 33 -3.71 11.39 9.97
C TRP A 33 -4.03 9.96 10.38
N VAL A 34 -3.61 9.02 9.54
CA VAL A 34 -3.96 7.61 9.68
C VAL A 34 -2.71 6.84 10.09
N LYS A 35 -2.65 6.43 11.37
CA LYS A 35 -1.46 5.77 11.95
C LYS A 35 -1.21 4.40 11.36
N THR A 36 -0.06 4.14 10.75
CA THR A 36 0.25 2.87 10.08
C THR A 36 1.50 2.17 10.62
N SER A 37 1.69 0.89 10.27
CA SER A 37 2.84 0.08 10.72
C SER A 37 3.55 -0.54 9.53
N TYR A 38 4.83 -0.21 9.34
CA TYR A 38 5.69 -0.78 8.29
C TYR A 38 5.73 -2.32 8.33
N ASN A 39 5.50 -2.93 9.49
CA ASN A 39 5.49 -4.38 9.67
C ASN A 39 4.16 -5.04 9.27
N THR A 40 3.21 -4.30 8.68
CA THR A 40 1.89 -4.80 8.32
C THR A 40 1.67 -4.81 6.81
N VAL A 41 1.48 -6.00 6.25
CA VAL A 41 1.38 -6.24 4.81
C VAL A 41 0.32 -7.33 4.57
N GLY A 42 -0.65 -7.07 3.70
CA GLY A 42 -1.71 -8.02 3.33
C GLY A 42 -2.61 -8.43 4.49
N GLY A 43 -2.83 -7.57 5.47
CA GLY A 43 -3.57 -7.90 6.68
C GLY A 43 -2.80 -8.73 7.70
N VAL A 44 -1.49 -8.92 7.52
CA VAL A 44 -0.64 -9.69 8.41
C VAL A 44 0.43 -8.79 9.04
N HIS A 45 0.59 -8.88 10.36
CA HIS A 45 1.68 -8.22 11.06
C HIS A 45 2.88 -9.16 11.16
N ASN A 46 3.97 -8.86 10.45
CA ASN A 46 5.11 -9.76 10.26
C ASN A 46 5.85 -10.12 11.56
N ASN A 47 5.71 -9.32 12.62
CA ASN A 47 6.28 -9.61 13.94
C ASN A 47 5.27 -10.27 14.92
N GLY A 48 4.16 -10.82 14.43
CA GLY A 48 3.15 -11.50 15.26
C GLY A 48 2.24 -10.58 16.09
N GLY A 49 2.23 -9.28 15.79
CA GLY A 49 1.35 -8.30 16.42
C GLY A 49 -0.07 -8.29 15.82
N THR A 50 -0.89 -7.36 16.29
CA THR A 50 -2.17 -7.06 15.63
C THR A 50 -1.95 -6.02 14.52
N PRO A 51 -2.32 -6.30 13.27
CA PRO A 51 -2.36 -5.31 12.20
C PRO A 51 -3.17 -4.07 12.62
N LEU A 52 -2.62 -2.88 12.41
CA LEU A 52 -3.42 -1.65 12.57
C LEU A 52 -4.47 -1.51 11.46
N ARG A 53 -4.15 -2.06 10.28
CA ARG A 53 -4.95 -2.09 9.05
C ARG A 53 -4.32 -3.05 8.05
N LYS A 54 -4.83 -3.20 6.82
CA LYS A 54 -4.29 -4.22 5.89
C LYS A 54 -2.84 -3.97 5.45
N ASN A 55 -2.52 -2.75 5.07
CA ASN A 55 -1.24 -2.38 4.46
C ASN A 55 -0.74 -1.07 5.02
N TYR A 56 0.58 -0.86 4.94
CA TYR A 56 1.19 0.40 5.35
C TYR A 56 1.19 1.46 4.25
N ALA A 57 1.31 2.73 4.66
CA ALA A 57 1.34 3.86 3.73
C ALA A 57 2.68 3.89 2.98
N GLY A 58 2.61 3.94 1.65
CA GLY A 58 3.75 4.23 0.77
C GLY A 58 3.57 5.57 0.08
N ILE A 59 4.67 6.17 -0.40
CA ILE A 59 4.60 7.36 -1.24
C ILE A 59 3.79 7.02 -2.51
N GLY A 60 2.77 7.83 -2.81
CA GLY A 60 1.87 7.63 -3.94
C GLY A 60 0.73 6.63 -3.69
N TYR A 61 0.63 6.03 -2.50
CA TYR A 61 -0.47 5.12 -2.18
C TYR A 61 -1.76 5.89 -1.93
N THR A 62 -2.89 5.22 -2.11
CA THR A 62 -4.22 5.71 -1.73
C THR A 62 -4.62 5.06 -0.40
N TYR A 63 -5.26 5.84 0.49
CA TYR A 63 -5.95 5.28 1.65
C TYR A 63 -7.42 5.02 1.31
N ASP A 64 -7.87 3.79 1.52
CA ASP A 64 -9.26 3.36 1.39
C ASP A 64 -9.83 3.08 2.77
N SER A 65 -10.74 3.94 3.21
CA SER A 65 -11.38 3.85 4.52
C SER A 65 -12.40 2.72 4.63
N VAL A 66 -12.95 2.22 3.51
CA VAL A 66 -13.90 1.10 3.50
C VAL A 66 -13.15 -0.21 3.72
N ARG A 67 -12.01 -0.37 3.07
CA ARG A 67 -11.15 -1.57 3.21
C ARG A 67 -10.20 -1.49 4.39
N ASP A 68 -10.08 -0.32 5.02
CA ASP A 68 -9.03 0.09 5.95
C ASP A 68 -7.65 -0.41 5.46
N ALA A 69 -7.19 0.20 4.36
CA ALA A 69 -5.97 -0.21 3.69
C ALA A 69 -5.30 0.96 2.98
N PHE A 70 -3.97 0.93 2.94
CA PHE A 70 -3.23 1.67 1.91
C PHE A 70 -2.92 0.74 0.74
N TYR A 71 -2.99 1.22 -0.49
CA TYR A 71 -2.54 0.44 -1.64
C TYR A 71 -1.94 1.32 -2.72
N ALA A 72 -1.01 0.75 -3.48
CA ALA A 72 -0.35 1.42 -4.58
C ALA A 72 -1.39 1.84 -5.66
N PRO A 73 -1.07 2.81 -6.52
CA PRO A 73 -1.82 3.02 -7.76
C PRO A 73 -1.90 1.73 -8.56
N GLN A 74 -3.00 1.56 -9.31
CA GLN A 74 -3.18 0.42 -10.19
C GLN A 74 -2.01 0.36 -11.20
N PRO A 75 -1.19 -0.72 -11.23
CA PRO A 75 -0.05 -0.81 -12.13
C PRO A 75 -0.47 -0.90 -13.60
N TYR A 76 -1.53 -1.66 -13.86
CA TYR A 76 -2.09 -1.89 -15.18
C TYR A 76 -3.61 -2.01 -15.12
N PRO A 77 -4.36 -1.51 -16.13
CA PRO A 77 -5.82 -1.60 -16.18
C PRO A 77 -6.38 -3.03 -16.03
N SER A 78 -5.67 -4.04 -16.54
CA SER A 78 -6.09 -5.45 -16.46
C SER A 78 -5.95 -6.06 -15.06
N TRP A 79 -5.19 -5.43 -14.14
CA TRP A 79 -4.96 -5.97 -12.80
C TRP A 79 -6.12 -5.59 -11.89
N THR A 80 -6.56 -6.55 -11.07
CA THR A 80 -7.68 -6.35 -10.13
C THR A 80 -7.15 -6.26 -8.70
N LEU A 81 -7.74 -5.40 -7.89
CA LEU A 81 -7.39 -5.30 -6.48
C LEU A 81 -7.98 -6.49 -5.73
N ASN A 82 -7.13 -7.32 -5.12
CA ASN A 82 -7.56 -8.35 -4.20
C ASN A 82 -8.14 -7.67 -2.95
N GLU A 83 -9.42 -7.90 -2.64
CA GLU A 83 -10.09 -7.17 -1.56
C GLU A 83 -9.59 -7.55 -0.18
N ASP A 84 -9.06 -8.77 0.01
CA ASP A 84 -8.56 -9.26 1.28
C ASP A 84 -7.19 -8.66 1.61
N SER A 85 -6.26 -8.68 0.66
CA SER A 85 -4.88 -8.21 0.83
C SER A 85 -4.68 -6.74 0.43
N CYS A 86 -5.56 -6.19 -0.41
CA CYS A 86 -5.39 -4.92 -1.11
C CYS A 86 -4.10 -4.85 -1.95
N PHE A 87 -3.71 -5.98 -2.56
CA PHE A 87 -2.69 -6.01 -3.60
C PHE A 87 -3.32 -6.07 -4.98
N TRP A 88 -2.63 -5.49 -5.96
CA TRP A 88 -3.00 -5.65 -7.36
C TRP A 88 -2.53 -7.01 -7.86
N GLU A 89 -3.45 -7.78 -8.41
CA GLU A 89 -3.19 -9.11 -8.95
C GLU A 89 -3.39 -9.10 -10.48
N PRO A 90 -2.42 -9.65 -11.25
CA PRO A 90 -2.60 -9.86 -12.68
C PRO A 90 -3.65 -10.94 -12.94
N PRO A 91 -4.37 -10.90 -14.08
CA PRO A 91 -5.31 -11.95 -14.46
C PRO A 91 -4.62 -13.28 -14.79
N VAL A 92 -3.32 -13.26 -15.11
CA VAL A 92 -2.51 -14.45 -15.41
C VAL A 92 -1.35 -14.55 -14.44
N ALA A 93 -1.19 -15.71 -13.81
CA ALA A 93 -0.11 -15.97 -12.86
C ALA A 93 1.27 -15.87 -13.54
N LYS A 94 2.22 -15.24 -12.84
CA LYS A 94 3.61 -15.15 -13.30
C LYS A 94 4.25 -16.55 -13.31
N PRO A 95 4.97 -16.93 -14.38
CA PRO A 95 5.75 -18.17 -14.37
C PRO A 95 6.76 -18.23 -13.21
N THR A 96 6.97 -19.43 -12.68
CA THR A 96 7.84 -19.69 -11.51
C THR A 96 9.07 -20.53 -11.87
N ASP A 97 9.50 -20.50 -13.12
CA ASP A 97 10.64 -21.26 -13.65
C ASP A 97 12.01 -20.60 -13.37
N GLY A 98 12.01 -19.48 -12.65
CA GLY A 98 13.21 -18.73 -12.28
C GLY A 98 13.67 -17.71 -13.32
N ALA A 99 13.01 -17.63 -14.48
CA ALA A 99 13.32 -16.60 -15.46
C ALA A 99 12.69 -15.24 -15.11
N LEU A 100 13.21 -14.18 -15.74
CA LEU A 100 12.70 -12.83 -15.57
C LEU A 100 11.57 -12.58 -16.57
N TYR A 101 10.46 -12.01 -16.09
CA TYR A 101 9.31 -11.66 -16.91
C TYR A 101 8.85 -10.25 -16.64
N THR A 102 8.36 -9.58 -17.67
CA THR A 102 7.62 -8.31 -17.59
C THR A 102 6.17 -8.52 -18.01
N TRP A 103 5.25 -7.75 -17.44
CA TRP A 103 3.84 -7.83 -17.82
C TRP A 103 3.61 -7.09 -19.15
N ASN A 104 2.96 -7.76 -20.10
CA ASN A 104 2.49 -7.17 -21.35
C ASN A 104 0.97 -6.95 -21.24
N GLU A 105 0.60 -5.67 -21.15
CA GLU A 105 -0.80 -5.27 -20.98
C GLU A 105 -1.62 -5.47 -22.27
N GLU A 106 -1.01 -5.35 -23.44
CA GLU A 106 -1.72 -5.48 -24.72
C GLU A 106 -2.20 -6.92 -24.97
N THR A 107 -1.39 -7.89 -24.54
CA THR A 107 -1.68 -9.32 -24.68
C THR A 107 -2.20 -9.96 -23.40
N THR A 108 -2.21 -9.22 -22.28
CA THR A 108 -2.53 -9.73 -20.94
C THR A 108 -1.72 -10.97 -20.56
N SER A 109 -0.42 -10.95 -20.84
CA SER A 109 0.50 -12.08 -20.62
C SER A 109 1.85 -11.65 -20.07
N TRP A 110 2.66 -12.63 -19.65
CA TRP A 110 4.03 -12.40 -19.20
C TRP A 110 5.03 -12.63 -20.35
N ASP A 111 5.81 -11.60 -20.67
CA ASP A 111 6.86 -11.68 -21.68
C ASP A 111 8.20 -11.97 -21.01
N LEU A 112 8.93 -12.97 -21.52
CA LEU A 112 10.27 -13.32 -21.07
C LEU A 112 11.22 -12.16 -21.35
N VAL A 113 11.93 -11.70 -20.32
CA VAL A 113 13.01 -10.73 -20.46
C VAL A 113 14.30 -11.49 -20.77
N PRO A 114 14.89 -11.33 -21.97
CA PRO A 114 16.14 -12.01 -22.32
C PRO A 114 17.27 -11.59 -21.40
N THR A 115 18.09 -12.54 -20.95
CA THR A 115 19.36 -12.24 -20.29
C THR A 115 20.39 -11.90 -21.37
N GLU A 116 21.05 -10.73 -21.24
CA GLU A 116 22.20 -10.34 -22.08
C GLU A 116 23.41 -11.28 -21.90
#